data_AF-A0A1S2IDJ4-F1
#
_entry.id   AF-A0A1S2IDJ4-F1
#
_cell.length_a   1.000
_cell.length_b   1.000
_cell.length_c   1.000
_cell.angle_alpha   90.00
_cell.angle_beta   90.00
_cell.angle_gamma   90.00
#
_symmetry.space_group_name_H-M   'P 1'
#
loop_
_entity.id
_entity.type
_entity.pdbx_description
1 polymer ?
#
loop_
_entity_poly.entity_id
_entity_poly.type
_entity_poly.pdbx_seq_one_letter_code
_entity_poly.pdbx_strand_id
1 'polypeptide(L)'
;MVPAEPWPRVPVAPWSGGGATAEAVPVAVPSKRRPSAPGVVVTVPEGRSGVRLDELVRFLGDENAVLESTHGPTLYAVWTQAWPKRSATAVGDVLEGEAPGGLAFLGAAVDAPPTVVLRSAELESFRAWVASLPS
;
A
#
# COMPACT_ATOMS: atom_id res chain seq x y z
N MET A 1 -19.90 -10.71 -25.07
CA MET A 1 -18.79 -10.32 -24.16
C MET A 1 -19.25 -9.07 -23.45
N VAL A 2 -19.71 -9.19 -22.20
CA VAL A 2 -20.16 -8.02 -21.43
C VAL A 2 -18.92 -7.21 -21.07
N PRO A 3 -18.82 -5.91 -21.42
CA PRO A 3 -17.71 -5.09 -20.96
C PRO A 3 -17.71 -5.09 -19.43
N ALA A 4 -16.55 -5.35 -18.82
CA ALA A 4 -16.43 -5.26 -17.38
C ALA A 4 -16.83 -3.84 -16.94
N GLU A 5 -17.80 -3.73 -16.04
CA GLU A 5 -18.18 -2.44 -15.48
C GLU A 5 -16.95 -1.79 -14.81
N PRO A 6 -16.76 -0.47 -14.96
CA PRO A 6 -15.65 0.22 -14.32
C PRO A 6 -15.79 0.12 -12.80
N TRP A 7 -14.70 -0.24 -12.14
CA TRP A 7 -14.60 -0.17 -10.69
C TRP A 7 -13.72 1.04 -10.31
N PRO A 8 -14.09 1.82 -9.29
CA PRO A 8 -15.33 1.73 -8.51
C PRO A 8 -16.54 2.25 -9.31
N ARG A 9 -17.73 1.67 -9.06
CA ARG A 9 -18.98 2.06 -9.76
C ARG A 9 -19.43 3.47 -9.40
N VAL A 10 -19.16 3.87 -8.17
CA VAL A 10 -19.36 5.23 -7.65
C VAL A 10 -17.98 5.80 -7.40
N PRO A 11 -17.65 7.00 -7.91
CA PRO A 11 -16.38 7.64 -7.61
C PRO A 11 -16.16 7.78 -6.11
N VAL A 12 -15.04 7.29 -5.62
CA VAL A 12 -14.60 7.49 -4.24
C VAL A 12 -13.58 8.62 -4.23
N ALA A 13 -13.70 9.56 -3.31
CA ALA A 13 -12.71 10.63 -3.16
C ALA A 13 -11.33 10.04 -2.83
N PRO A 14 -10.25 10.54 -3.45
CA PRO A 14 -8.91 10.09 -3.13
C PRO A 14 -8.57 10.41 -1.68
N TRP A 15 -7.71 9.60 -1.08
CA TRP A 15 -7.16 9.86 0.24
C TRP A 15 -5.84 10.61 0.15
N SER A 16 -5.55 11.45 1.13
CA SER A 16 -4.28 12.16 1.26
C SER A 16 -3.90 12.36 2.73
N GLY A 17 -2.64 12.12 3.08
CA GLY A 17 -2.11 12.31 4.43
C GLY A 17 -0.64 11.90 4.52
N GLY A 18 0.12 12.48 5.45
CA GLY A 18 1.51 12.10 5.74
C GLY A 18 2.49 12.20 4.56
N GLY A 19 2.17 12.98 3.52
CA GLY A 19 2.97 13.06 2.28
C GLY A 19 2.64 11.99 1.23
N ALA A 20 1.62 11.16 1.47
CA ALA A 20 1.10 10.17 0.52
C ALA A 20 -0.29 10.56 0.01
N THR A 21 -0.62 10.07 -1.19
CA THR A 21 -1.99 10.07 -1.72
C THR A 21 -2.37 8.66 -2.17
N ALA A 22 -3.65 8.31 -2.09
CA ALA A 22 -4.16 7.02 -2.54
C ALA A 22 -5.46 7.17 -3.34
N GLU A 23 -5.59 6.37 -4.41
CA GLU A 23 -6.73 6.38 -5.33
C GLU A 23 -7.27 4.96 -5.51
N ALA A 24 -8.59 4.81 -5.49
CA ALA A 24 -9.26 3.56 -5.82
C ALA A 24 -9.39 3.44 -7.36
N VAL A 25 -8.60 2.54 -7.94
CA VAL A 25 -8.55 2.30 -9.40
C VAL A 25 -8.44 0.80 -9.71
N PRO A 26 -8.90 0.34 -10.88
CA PRO A 26 -8.69 -1.04 -11.28
C PRO A 26 -7.19 -1.24 -11.54
N VAL A 27 -6.57 -2.19 -10.84
CA VAL A 27 -5.18 -2.58 -11.09
C VAL A 27 -5.16 -3.75 -12.06
N ALA A 28 -4.20 -3.76 -12.98
CA ALA A 28 -4.01 -4.90 -13.88
C ALA A 28 -3.74 -6.17 -13.05
N VAL A 29 -4.04 -7.37 -13.53
CA VAL A 29 -3.59 -8.60 -12.85
C VAL A 29 -3.07 -9.59 -13.89
N PRO A 30 -2.12 -10.48 -13.55
CA PRO A 30 -1.57 -11.47 -14.48
C PRO A 30 -2.56 -12.63 -14.70
N SER A 31 -3.78 -12.33 -15.14
CA SER A 31 -4.84 -13.29 -15.43
C SER A 31 -5.48 -13.03 -16.78
N LYS A 32 -5.52 -14.07 -17.63
CA LYS A 32 -6.18 -14.00 -18.95
C LYS A 32 -7.70 -13.88 -18.86
N ARG A 33 -8.31 -14.24 -17.73
CA ARG A 33 -9.78 -14.27 -17.55
C ARG A 33 -10.34 -13.03 -16.87
N ARG A 34 -9.53 -12.36 -16.05
CA ARG A 34 -9.84 -11.06 -15.44
C ARG A 34 -8.58 -10.22 -15.56
N PRO A 35 -8.45 -9.34 -16.55
CA PRO A 35 -7.22 -8.58 -16.76
C PRO A 35 -7.02 -7.48 -15.71
N SER A 36 -8.04 -7.19 -14.90
CA SER A 36 -7.97 -6.22 -13.81
C SER A 36 -8.78 -6.67 -12.58
N ALA A 37 -8.44 -6.09 -11.44
CA ALA A 37 -9.11 -6.29 -10.15
C ALA A 37 -9.25 -4.94 -9.42
N PRO A 38 -10.18 -4.82 -8.45
CA PRO A 38 -10.19 -3.72 -7.49
C PRO A 38 -8.83 -3.52 -6.85
N GLY A 39 -8.37 -2.27 -6.80
CA GLY A 39 -7.06 -1.94 -6.28
C GLY A 39 -6.94 -0.51 -5.79
N VAL A 40 -5.81 -0.26 -5.15
CA VAL A 40 -5.44 1.05 -4.67
C VAL A 40 -4.09 1.37 -5.28
N VAL A 41 -3.99 2.56 -5.87
CA VAL A 41 -2.70 3.11 -6.28
C VAL A 41 -2.28 4.15 -5.25
N VAL A 42 -1.12 3.93 -4.64
CA VAL A 42 -0.49 4.84 -3.70
C VAL A 42 0.60 5.62 -4.41
N THR A 43 0.65 6.93 -4.16
CA THR A 43 1.70 7.82 -4.63
C THR A 43 2.41 8.41 -3.41
N VAL A 44 3.73 8.29 -3.41
CA VAL A 44 4.68 8.85 -2.44
C VAL A 44 5.82 9.55 -3.22
N PRO A 45 6.70 10.34 -2.59
CA PRO A 45 7.83 10.98 -3.28
C PRO A 45 8.71 10.01 -4.08
N GLU A 46 8.87 8.78 -3.60
CA GLU A 46 9.69 7.71 -4.21
C GLU A 46 9.04 7.12 -5.47
N GLY A 47 7.72 7.31 -5.66
CA GLY A 47 7.04 6.81 -6.83
C GLY A 47 5.55 6.50 -6.60
N ARG A 48 4.99 5.83 -7.59
CA ARG A 48 3.58 5.46 -7.62
C ARG A 48 3.45 3.96 -7.87
N SER A 49 2.69 3.26 -7.04
CA SER A 49 2.48 1.83 -7.22
C SER A 49 1.10 1.34 -6.82
N GLY A 50 0.64 0.31 -7.54
CA GLY A 50 -0.67 -0.30 -7.37
C GLY A 50 -0.61 -1.60 -6.59
N VAL A 51 -1.62 -1.80 -5.75
CA VAL A 51 -1.86 -3.04 -5.03
C VAL A 51 -3.32 -3.44 -5.12
N ARG A 52 -3.60 -4.74 -5.07
CA ARG A 52 -4.98 -5.21 -5.04
C ARG A 52 -5.64 -4.88 -3.71
N LEU A 53 -6.93 -4.56 -3.75
CA LEU A 53 -7.68 -4.16 -2.57
C LEU A 53 -7.76 -5.30 -1.54
N ASP A 54 -7.94 -6.54 -1.97
CA ASP A 54 -8.02 -7.68 -1.05
C ASP A 54 -6.67 -8.00 -0.38
N GLU A 55 -5.56 -7.80 -1.08
CA GLU A 55 -4.21 -7.91 -0.52
C GLU A 55 -3.94 -6.78 0.49
N LEU A 56 -4.34 -5.54 0.16
CA LEU A 56 -4.24 -4.40 1.06
C LEU A 56 -5.07 -4.58 2.33
N VAL A 57 -6.32 -5.04 2.22
CA VAL A 57 -7.20 -5.29 3.38
C VAL A 57 -6.60 -6.37 4.29
N ARG A 58 -6.04 -7.45 3.73
CA ARG A 58 -5.34 -8.48 4.51
C ARG A 58 -4.11 -7.93 5.22
N PHE A 59 -3.28 -7.17 4.50
CA PHE A 59 -2.09 -6.54 5.07
C PHE A 59 -2.43 -5.55 6.20
N LEU A 60 -3.50 -4.76 6.04
CA LEU A 60 -3.92 -3.81 7.07
C LEU A 60 -4.45 -4.50 8.33
N GLY A 61 -4.91 -5.75 8.21
CA GLY A 61 -5.34 -6.58 9.33
C GLY A 61 -4.23 -7.46 9.95
N ASP A 62 -3.07 -7.56 9.30
CA ASP A 62 -1.91 -8.32 9.80
C ASP A 62 -0.69 -7.40 9.93
N GLU A 63 -0.48 -6.91 11.14
CA GLU A 63 0.59 -5.97 11.47
C GLU A 63 2.00 -6.59 11.41
N ASN A 64 2.13 -7.88 11.05
CA ASN A 64 3.41 -8.55 10.82
C ASN A 64 3.71 -8.82 9.34
N ALA A 65 2.79 -8.50 8.44
CA ALA A 65 2.96 -8.71 7.01
C ALA A 65 3.82 -7.62 6.35
N VAL A 66 4.42 -7.95 5.21
CA VAL A 66 5.01 -6.99 4.26
C VAL A 66 4.17 -7.03 3.00
N LEU A 67 3.78 -5.87 2.49
CA LEU A 67 3.02 -5.76 1.25
C LEU A 67 3.95 -5.28 0.14
N GLU A 68 4.15 -6.14 -0.85
CA GLU A 68 4.86 -5.80 -2.07
C GLU A 68 3.86 -5.31 -3.12
N SER A 69 4.14 -4.16 -3.71
CA SER A 69 3.31 -3.69 -4.81
C SER A 69 3.43 -4.61 -6.02
N THR A 70 2.30 -4.92 -6.64
CA THR A 70 2.23 -5.84 -7.78
C THR A 70 2.26 -5.11 -9.14
N HIS A 71 2.10 -3.77 -9.16
CA HIS A 71 1.92 -2.99 -10.39
C HIS A 71 2.62 -1.63 -10.38
N GLY A 72 3.70 -1.49 -11.15
CA GLY A 72 4.50 -0.25 -11.25
C GLY A 72 5.93 -0.46 -10.75
N PRO A 73 6.71 0.62 -10.50
CA PRO A 73 7.93 0.50 -9.72
C PRO A 73 7.62 -0.15 -8.37
N THR A 74 8.46 -1.09 -7.92
CA THR A 74 8.22 -1.80 -6.67
C THR A 74 8.26 -0.81 -5.51
N LEU A 75 7.13 -0.68 -4.81
CA LEU A 75 7.06 -0.03 -3.51
C LEU A 75 6.70 -1.09 -2.48
N TYR A 76 7.35 -1.05 -1.33
CA TYR A 76 7.02 -1.89 -0.18
C TYR A 76 6.25 -1.06 0.83
N ALA A 77 5.15 -1.61 1.34
CA ALA A 77 4.45 -1.11 2.51
C ALA A 77 4.74 -2.04 3.69
N VAL A 78 5.29 -1.48 4.78
CA VAL A 78 5.81 -2.25 5.92
C VAL A 78 5.36 -1.61 7.23
N TRP A 79 4.91 -2.44 8.17
CA TRP A 79 4.61 -2.03 9.54
C TRP A 79 5.90 -1.81 10.33
N THR A 80 6.09 -0.63 10.92
CA THR A 80 7.31 -0.31 11.70
C THR A 80 7.43 -1.13 12.98
N GLN A 81 6.32 -1.70 13.48
CA GLN A 81 6.31 -2.60 14.65
C GLN A 81 6.47 -4.09 14.32
N ALA A 82 6.21 -4.51 13.08
CA ALA A 82 6.47 -5.89 12.63
C ALA A 82 7.95 -6.29 12.78
N TRP A 83 8.81 -5.30 13.04
CA TRP A 83 10.24 -5.42 12.97
C TRP A 83 10.93 -5.32 14.33
N PRO A 84 10.97 -6.43 15.08
CA PRO A 84 12.27 -6.91 15.54
C PRO A 84 12.27 -8.45 15.67
N LYS A 85 13.01 -9.17 14.79
CA LYS A 85 13.74 -10.43 15.14
C LYS A 85 14.40 -11.22 14.00
N ARG A 86 14.15 -10.96 12.71
CA ARG A 86 14.77 -11.76 11.63
C ARG A 86 14.78 -11.04 10.28
N SER A 87 15.89 -10.42 9.86
CA SER A 87 16.54 -10.80 8.60
C SER A 87 17.68 -9.86 8.20
N ALA A 88 18.71 -10.47 7.62
CA ALA A 88 19.79 -9.82 6.88
C ALA A 88 19.28 -9.26 5.53
N THR A 89 18.27 -8.39 5.55
CA THR A 89 17.72 -7.73 4.36
C THR A 89 17.89 -6.22 4.48
N ALA A 90 18.18 -5.55 3.36
CA ALA A 90 18.38 -4.10 3.29
C ALA A 90 17.21 -3.26 3.86
N VAL A 91 16.00 -3.82 3.89
CA VAL A 91 14.79 -3.19 4.48
C VAL A 91 14.94 -2.96 5.99
N GLY A 92 15.65 -3.86 6.68
CA GLY A 92 15.83 -3.76 8.14
C GLY A 92 16.72 -2.58 8.54
N ASP A 93 17.82 -2.37 7.81
CA ASP A 93 18.77 -1.27 8.05
C ASP A 93 18.10 0.10 7.79
N VAL A 94 17.19 0.14 6.81
CA VAL A 94 16.45 1.32 6.39
C VAL A 94 15.36 1.76 7.38
N LEU A 95 14.83 0.82 8.18
CA LEU A 95 13.84 1.10 9.23
C LEU A 95 14.46 1.25 10.62
N GLU A 96 15.79 1.10 10.74
CA GLU A 96 16.52 1.27 11.99
C GLU A 96 16.39 2.72 12.48
N GLY A 97 15.66 2.93 13.58
CA GLY A 97 15.39 4.25 14.16
C GLY A 97 13.95 4.74 14.01
N GLU A 98 13.11 4.06 13.22
CA GLU A 98 11.69 4.40 13.11
C GLU A 98 10.89 3.96 14.34
N ALA A 99 10.06 4.85 14.86
CA ALA A 99 9.19 4.51 15.98
C ALA A 99 8.15 3.43 15.57
N PRO A 100 7.86 2.45 16.45
CA PRO A 100 6.89 1.39 16.18
C PRO A 100 5.46 1.94 16.03
N GLY A 101 4.59 1.16 15.38
CA GLY A 101 3.16 1.46 15.23
C GLY A 101 2.82 2.38 14.05
N GLY A 102 3.73 2.52 13.09
CA GLY A 102 3.51 3.24 11.84
C GLY A 102 3.47 2.31 10.62
N LEU A 103 2.99 2.85 9.50
CA LEU A 103 3.02 2.22 8.18
C LEU A 103 4.00 3.00 7.30
N ALA A 104 5.15 2.40 7.00
CA ALA A 104 6.19 2.98 6.16
C ALA A 104 6.03 2.55 4.69
N PHE A 105 6.31 3.49 3.78
CA PHE A 105 6.41 3.21 2.34
C PHE A 105 7.88 3.32 1.90
N LEU A 106 8.35 2.32 1.17
CA LEU A 106 9.75 2.18 0.77
C LEU A 106 9.87 1.93 -0.74
N GLY A 107 10.87 2.53 -1.38
CA GLY A 107 11.22 2.25 -2.77
C GLY A 107 11.91 0.89 -2.97
N ALA A 108 11.84 0.34 -4.18
CA ALA A 108 12.50 -0.91 -4.58
C ALA A 108 14.02 -0.92 -4.35
N ALA A 109 14.66 0.23 -4.57
CA ALA A 109 16.05 0.48 -4.25
C ALA A 109 16.10 0.82 -2.76
N VAL A 110 16.15 -0.23 -1.92
CA VAL A 110 16.08 -0.15 -0.46
C VAL A 110 17.41 0.36 0.12
N ASP A 111 17.85 1.53 -0.34
CA ASP A 111 19.13 2.14 0.05
C ASP A 111 18.93 3.44 0.86
N ALA A 112 17.68 3.82 1.14
CA ALA A 112 17.34 5.05 1.84
C ALA A 112 16.15 4.88 2.80
N PRO A 113 16.12 5.59 3.95
CA PRO A 113 15.01 5.63 4.90
C PRO A 113 13.67 5.99 4.22
N PRO A 114 12.53 5.53 4.75
CA PRO A 114 11.22 5.89 4.21
C PRO A 114 10.99 7.41 4.31
N THR A 115 10.57 8.05 3.22
CA THR A 115 10.18 9.48 3.27
C THR A 115 8.77 9.65 3.82
N VAL A 116 7.94 8.60 3.77
CA VAL A 116 6.55 8.60 4.24
C VAL A 116 6.34 7.48 5.24
N VAL A 117 5.96 7.86 6.46
CA VAL A 117 5.53 6.93 7.51
C VAL A 117 4.23 7.45 8.12
N LEU A 118 3.12 6.76 7.82
CA LEU A 118 1.81 7.10 8.37
C LEU A 118 1.72 6.64 9.82
N ARG A 119 1.26 7.52 10.70
CA ARG A 119 1.12 7.25 12.13
C ARG A 119 -0.19 7.78 12.69
N SER A 120 -0.61 7.18 13.80
CA SER A 120 -1.73 7.68 14.61
C SER A 120 -2.95 8.06 13.77
N ALA A 121 -3.37 9.33 13.78
CA ALA A 121 -4.55 9.81 13.07
C ALA A 121 -4.48 9.61 11.54
N GLU A 122 -3.29 9.69 10.94
CA GLU A 122 -3.14 9.50 9.49
C GLU A 122 -3.31 8.03 9.11
N LEU A 123 -2.74 7.14 9.92
CA LEU A 123 -2.91 5.70 9.74
C LEU A 123 -4.36 5.28 9.93
N GLU A 124 -5.03 5.78 10.97
CA GLU A 124 -6.45 5.50 11.21
C GLU A 124 -7.34 6.05 10.09
N SER A 125 -7.05 7.26 9.61
CA SER A 125 -7.73 7.85 8.46
C SER A 125 -7.56 7.01 7.19
N PHE A 126 -6.34 6.53 6.92
CA PHE A 126 -6.07 5.65 5.79
C PHE A 126 -6.82 4.32 5.91
N ARG A 127 -6.78 3.69 7.08
CA ARG A 127 -7.53 2.44 7.37
C ARG A 127 -9.03 2.63 7.17
N ALA A 128 -9.60 3.72 7.68
CA ALA A 128 -11.01 4.04 7.50
C ALA A 128 -11.38 4.27 6.03
N TRP A 129 -10.51 4.95 5.28
CA TRP A 129 -10.71 5.13 3.84
C TRP A 129 -10.70 3.79 3.08
N VAL A 130 -9.72 2.91 3.33
CA VAL A 130 -9.67 1.57 2.71
C VAL A 130 -10.91 0.75 3.06
N ALA A 131 -11.35 0.78 4.33
CA ALA A 131 -12.55 0.08 4.77
C ALA A 131 -13.85 0.60 4.13
N SER A 132 -13.86 1.84 3.63
CA SER A 132 -15.00 2.42 2.91
C SER A 132 -15.08 2.02 1.44
N LEU A 133 -14.02 1.41 0.89
CA LEU A 133 -13.96 1.05 -0.52
C LEU A 133 -14.91 -0.12 -0.85
N PRO A 134 -15.56 -0.09 -2.02
CA PRO A 134 -16.43 -1.18 -2.44
C PRO A 134 -15.62 -2.42 -2.82
N SER A 135 -15.96 -3.57 -2.22
CA SER A 135 -15.40 -4.90 -2.51
C SER A 135 -15.85 -5.47 -3.84
#